data_AF-A0A3P3T9Y1-F1
#
_entry.id   AF-A0A3P3T9Y1-F1
#
_cell.length_a   1.000
_cell.length_b   1.000
_cell.length_c   1.000
_cell.angle_alpha   90.00
_cell.angle_beta   90.00
_cell.angle_gamma   90.00
#
_symmetry.space_group_name_H-M   'P 1'
#
loop_
_entity.id
_entity.type
_entity.pdbx_description
1 polymer ?
#
loop_
_entity_poly.entity_id
_entity_poly.type
_entity_poly.pdbx_seq_one_letter_code
_entity_poly.pdbx_strand_id
1 'polypeptide(L)'
;MKKRYKFLWIALGVFLLFAFNLQIVVPAIYISIGFILYVFFFCWAKAKELDNSYDGWYFVLNTTQGMCYFIISGSLLWMPVLLPFIIEQSEKLKFRKRESNNGFSAWLEYLKNPMKLHRDWFNNFYQ
;
A
#
# COMPACT_ATOMS: atom_id res chain seq x y z
N MET A 1 -8.34 -31.09 -25.07
CA MET A 1 -8.29 -29.62 -24.86
C MET A 1 -8.26 -29.15 -23.39
N LYS A 2 -8.63 -29.95 -22.38
CA LYS A 2 -8.66 -29.51 -20.95
C LYS A 2 -7.31 -29.21 -20.28
N LYS A 3 -6.17 -29.70 -20.79
CA LYS A 3 -4.85 -29.52 -20.14
C LYS A 3 -4.21 -28.14 -20.33
N ARG A 4 -4.52 -27.43 -21.43
CA ARG A 4 -3.92 -26.11 -21.74
C ARG A 4 -4.35 -25.01 -20.78
N TYR A 5 -5.61 -25.02 -20.35
CA TYR A 5 -6.13 -24.03 -19.42
C TYR A 5 -5.55 -24.19 -18.01
N LYS A 6 -5.19 -25.42 -17.61
CA LYS A 6 -4.65 -25.72 -16.28
C LYS A 6 -3.35 -24.94 -15.99
N PHE A 7 -2.50 -24.79 -17.00
CA PHE A 7 -1.24 -24.05 -16.87
C PHE A 7 -1.48 -22.53 -16.78
N LEU A 8 -2.47 -22.01 -17.53
CA LEU A 8 -2.90 -20.61 -17.45
C LEU A 8 -3.46 -20.27 -16.06
N TRP A 9 -4.26 -21.15 -15.46
CA TRP A 9 -4.81 -20.95 -14.11
C TRP A 9 -3.71 -20.96 -13.03
N ILE A 10 -2.70 -21.81 -13.17
CA ILE A 10 -1.55 -21.87 -12.24
C ILE A 10 -0.69 -20.61 -12.40
N ALA A 11 -0.40 -20.20 -13.64
CA ALA A 11 0.35 -18.97 -13.90
C ALA A 11 -0.39 -17.73 -13.38
N LEU A 12 -1.71 -17.67 -13.53
CA LEU A 12 -2.56 -16.60 -12.98
C LEU A 12 -2.53 -16.61 -11.45
N GLY A 13 -2.58 -17.79 -10.82
CA GLY A 13 -2.48 -17.94 -9.37
C GLY A 13 -1.13 -17.47 -8.80
N VAL A 14 -0.03 -17.81 -9.48
CA VAL A 14 1.32 -17.35 -9.11
C VAL A 14 1.46 -15.84 -9.34
N PHE A 15 0.94 -15.31 -10.44
CA PHE A 15 0.96 -13.87 -10.72
C PHE A 15 0.11 -13.08 -9.72
N LEU A 16 -1.06 -13.58 -9.33
CA LEU A 16 -1.90 -12.99 -8.30
C LEU A 16 -1.22 -13.04 -6.94
N LEU A 17 -0.61 -14.17 -6.55
CA LEU A 17 0.18 -14.25 -5.32
C LEU A 17 1.37 -13.28 -5.33
N PHE A 18 2.04 -13.13 -6.47
CA PHE A 18 3.13 -12.18 -6.64
C PHE A 18 2.64 -10.72 -6.53
N ALA A 19 1.52 -10.38 -7.17
CA ALA A 19 0.91 -9.05 -7.10
C ALA A 19 0.40 -8.71 -5.69
N PHE A 20 -0.20 -9.68 -4.98
CA PHE A 20 -0.61 -9.54 -3.59
C PHE A 20 0.61 -9.46 -2.64
N ASN A 21 1.69 -10.19 -2.90
CA ASN A 21 2.94 -10.03 -2.15
C ASN A 21 3.54 -8.66 -2.40
N LEU A 22 3.56 -8.16 -3.65
CA LEU A 22 4.09 -6.84 -3.99
C LEU A 22 3.43 -5.73 -3.18
N GLN A 23 2.13 -5.85 -2.94
CA GLN A 23 1.35 -4.90 -2.14
C GLN A 23 1.76 -4.82 -0.67
N ILE A 24 2.37 -5.87 -0.10
CA ILE A 24 2.89 -5.90 1.27
C ILE A 24 4.39 -5.62 1.28
N VAL A 25 5.09 -6.14 0.28
CA VAL A 25 6.53 -5.98 0.08
C VAL A 25 6.89 -4.52 -0.17
N VAL A 26 6.10 -3.77 -0.95
CA VAL A 26 6.37 -2.35 -1.22
C VAL A 26 6.31 -1.50 0.07
N PRO A 27 5.24 -1.53 0.89
CA PRO A 27 5.22 -0.85 2.18
C PRO A 27 6.34 -1.31 3.12
N ALA A 28 6.62 -2.61 3.17
CA ALA A 28 7.68 -3.15 4.04
C ALA A 28 9.06 -2.64 3.64
N ILE A 29 9.42 -2.72 2.35
CA ILE A 29 10.67 -2.17 1.81
C ILE A 29 10.75 -0.68 2.08
N TYR A 30 9.65 0.05 1.90
CA TYR A 30 9.62 1.49 2.12
C TYR A 30 9.91 1.88 3.57
N ILE A 31 9.26 1.21 4.53
CA ILE A 31 9.52 1.40 5.95
C ILE A 31 10.96 1.01 6.29
N SER A 32 11.48 -0.09 5.73
CA SER A 32 12.86 -0.51 5.94
C SER A 32 13.88 0.50 5.39
N ILE A 33 13.65 1.07 4.21
CA ILE A 33 14.51 2.11 3.64
C ILE A 33 14.48 3.38 4.49
N GLY A 34 13.29 3.82 4.91
CA GLY A 34 13.13 4.97 5.81
C GLY A 34 13.87 4.76 7.13
N PHE A 35 13.72 3.59 7.74
CA PHE A 35 14.44 3.21 8.96
C PHE A 35 15.96 3.27 8.77
N ILE A 36 16.49 2.66 7.70
CA ILE A 36 17.93 2.68 7.39
C ILE A 36 18.43 4.10 7.19
N LEU A 37 17.71 4.93 6.43
CA LEU A 37 18.08 6.34 6.21
C LEU A 37 18.12 7.14 7.52
N TYR A 38 17.14 6.97 8.40
CA TYR A 38 17.12 7.68 9.68
C TYR A 38 18.19 7.18 10.66
N VAL A 39 18.56 5.90 10.61
CA VAL A 39 19.75 5.41 11.31
C VAL A 39 21.01 6.09 10.78
N PHE A 40 21.17 6.21 9.46
CA PHE A 40 22.29 6.95 8.88
C PHE A 40 22.30 8.43 9.30
N PHE A 41 21.15 9.10 9.28
CA PHE A 41 21.05 10.49 9.75
C PHE A 41 21.35 10.64 11.24
N PHE A 42 20.93 9.68 12.07
CA PHE A 42 21.26 9.66 13.48
C PHE A 42 22.78 9.53 13.69
N CYS A 43 23.42 8.59 13.01
CA CYS A 43 24.88 8.41 13.05
C CYS A 43 25.61 9.66 12.53
N TRP A 44 25.14 10.25 11.42
CA TRP A 44 25.69 11.49 10.88
C TRP A 44 25.55 12.65 11.87
N ALA A 45 24.39 12.77 12.52
CA ALA A 45 24.13 13.82 13.47
C ALA A 45 25.03 13.70 14.71
N LYS A 46 25.26 12.47 15.18
CA LYS A 46 26.21 12.18 16.25
C LYS A 46 27.65 12.46 15.84
N ALA A 47 28.04 12.11 14.61
CA ALA A 47 29.37 12.41 14.08
C ALA A 47 29.64 13.92 13.88
N LYS A 48 28.57 14.71 13.74
CA LYS A 48 28.63 16.18 13.67
C LYS A 48 28.56 16.86 15.03
N GLU A 49 28.51 16.11 16.13
CA GLU A 49 28.42 16.65 17.49
C GLU A 49 27.28 17.67 17.64
N LEU A 50 26.13 17.39 16.99
CA LEU A 50 24.96 18.26 17.07
C LEU A 50 24.43 18.39 18.50
N ASP A 51 24.73 17.41 19.37
CA ASP A 51 24.47 17.48 20.81
C ASP A 51 25.29 18.52 21.55
N ASN A 52 26.47 18.88 21.06
CA ASN A 52 27.29 19.98 21.62
C ASN A 52 26.84 21.35 21.09
N SER A 53 26.27 21.39 19.89
CA SER A 53 25.88 22.64 19.22
C SER A 53 24.46 23.09 19.55
N TYR A 54 23.59 22.16 19.95
CA TYR A 54 22.18 22.42 20.23
C TYR A 54 21.69 21.59 21.41
N ASP A 55 21.27 22.25 22.50
CA ASP A 55 20.82 21.59 23.75
C ASP A 55 19.71 20.55 23.53
N GLY A 56 18.81 20.78 22.56
CA GLY A 56 17.72 19.84 22.24
C GLY A 56 18.20 18.51 21.66
N TRP A 57 19.37 18.48 21.01
CA TRP A 57 19.93 17.28 20.41
C TRP A 57 20.64 16.39 21.43
N TYR A 58 21.03 16.92 22.58
CA TYR A 58 21.68 16.15 23.63
C TYR A 58 20.80 14.97 24.09
N PHE A 59 19.53 15.24 24.40
CA PHE A 59 18.59 14.19 24.79
C PHE A 59 18.37 13.18 23.65
N VAL A 60 18.26 13.66 22.42
CA VAL A 60 17.96 12.84 21.24
C VAL A 60 19.12 11.88 20.91
N LEU A 61 20.35 12.37 20.93
CA LEU A 61 21.54 11.62 20.51
C LEU A 61 22.19 10.80 21.62
N ASN A 62 21.98 11.16 22.90
CA ASN A 62 22.65 10.51 24.03
C ASN A 62 21.77 9.57 24.84
N THR A 63 20.47 9.45 24.51
CA THR A 63 19.56 8.52 25.20
C THR A 63 18.95 7.51 24.23
N THR A 64 18.76 6.27 24.69
CA THR A 64 18.09 5.22 23.91
C THR A 64 16.65 5.62 23.56
N GLN A 65 15.96 6.32 24.46
CA GLN A 65 14.61 6.82 24.22
C GLN A 65 14.59 7.88 23.12
N GLY A 66 15.53 8.84 23.15
CA GLY A 66 15.69 9.85 22.13
C GLY A 66 16.03 9.27 20.75
N MET A 67 16.91 8.27 20.70
CA MET A 67 17.26 7.55 19.49
C MET A 67 16.03 6.85 18.89
N CYS A 68 15.30 6.08 19.69
CA CYS A 68 14.06 5.43 19.24
C CYS A 68 13.04 6.46 18.75
N TYR A 69 12.87 7.57 19.47
CA TYR A 69 11.95 8.64 19.08
C TYR A 69 12.34 9.27 17.74
N PHE A 70 13.63 9.55 17.51
CA PHE A 70 14.13 10.10 16.26
C PHE A 70 13.89 9.16 15.08
N ILE A 71 14.20 7.88 15.24
CA ILE A 71 14.05 6.88 14.18
C ILE A 71 12.57 6.63 13.86
N ILE A 72 11.72 6.54 14.90
CA ILE A 72 10.28 6.30 14.74
C ILE A 72 9.57 7.54 14.16
N SER A 73 9.83 8.74 14.69
CA SER A 73 9.25 9.98 14.16
C SER A 73 9.68 10.23 12.72
N GLY A 74 10.95 9.95 12.42
CA GLY A 74 11.46 9.96 11.06
C GLY A 74 10.73 9.00 10.14
N SER A 75 10.58 7.74 10.57
CA SER A 75 9.86 6.73 9.78
C SER A 75 8.36 7.07 9.58
N LEU A 76 7.73 7.74 10.55
CA LEU A 76 6.34 8.21 10.47
C LEU A 76 6.16 9.44 9.57
N LEU A 77 7.17 10.31 9.45
CA LEU A 77 7.12 11.45 8.51
C LEU A 77 6.98 11.01 7.05
N TRP A 78 7.34 9.76 6.74
CA TRP A 78 7.19 9.15 5.42
C TRP A 78 5.82 8.49 5.19
N MET A 79 4.97 8.40 6.23
CA MET A 79 3.64 7.82 6.17
C MET A 79 2.68 8.48 5.16
N PRO A 80 2.75 9.79 4.85
CA PRO A 80 1.90 10.41 3.83
C PRO A 80 2.04 9.81 2.44
N VAL A 81 3.20 9.21 2.12
CA VAL A 81 3.41 8.51 0.83
C VAL A 81 2.72 7.15 0.80
N LEU A 82 2.45 6.55 1.96
CA LEU A 82 1.71 5.29 2.09
C LEU A 82 0.19 5.48 2.12
N LEU A 83 -0.31 6.68 2.43
CA LEU A 83 -1.73 7.02 2.42
C LEU A 83 -2.46 6.66 1.11
N PRO A 84 -2.00 7.04 -0.09
CA PRO A 84 -2.69 6.69 -1.34
C PRO A 84 -2.78 5.16 -1.50
N PHE A 85 -1.76 4.42 -1.07
CA PHE A 85 -1.74 2.96 -1.13
C PHE A 85 -2.77 2.32 -0.18
N ILE A 86 -2.89 2.85 1.03
CA ILE A 86 -3.88 2.41 2.03
C ILE A 86 -5.30 2.74 1.56
N ILE A 87 -5.50 3.94 1.00
CA ILE A 87 -6.80 4.37 0.46
C ILE A 87 -7.22 3.44 -0.67
N GLU A 88 -6.35 3.19 -1.65
CA GLU A 88 -6.63 2.32 -2.80
C GLU A 88 -6.94 0.87 -2.37
N GLN A 89 -6.22 0.35 -1.39
CA GLN A 89 -6.49 -0.96 -0.77
C GLN A 89 -7.85 -1.01 -0.07
N SER A 90 -8.17 0.03 0.71
CA SER A 90 -9.43 0.13 1.44
C SER A 90 -10.64 0.23 0.50
N GLU A 91 -10.48 0.91 -0.64
CA GLU A 91 -11.47 1.01 -1.69
C GLU A 91 -11.67 -0.31 -2.41
N LYS A 92 -10.59 -1.02 -2.77
CA LYS A 92 -10.66 -2.38 -3.34
C LYS A 92 -11.37 -3.36 -2.41
N LEU A 93 -11.11 -3.30 -1.11
CA LEU A 93 -11.81 -4.11 -0.09
C LEU A 93 -13.29 -3.73 0.04
N LYS A 94 -13.62 -2.44 0.03
CA LYS A 94 -15.02 -1.96 0.02
C LYS A 94 -15.77 -2.41 -1.24
N PHE A 95 -15.15 -2.32 -2.42
CA PHE A 95 -15.72 -2.79 -3.67
C PHE A 95 -16.00 -4.30 -3.65
N ARG A 96 -15.04 -5.10 -3.17
CA ARG A 96 -15.21 -6.56 -3.04
C ARG A 96 -16.34 -6.94 -2.07
N LYS A 97 -16.49 -6.17 -0.99
CA LYS A 97 -17.59 -6.33 -0.02
C LYS A 97 -18.94 -5.89 -0.60
N ARG A 98 -18.96 -4.93 -1.52
CA ARG A 98 -20.15 -4.45 -2.25
C ARG A 98 -20.58 -5.45 -3.35
N GLU A 99 -19.64 -6.02 -4.09
CA GLU A 99 -19.89 -7.10 -5.07
C GLU A 99 -20.43 -8.37 -4.42
N SER A 100 -19.89 -8.76 -3.27
CA SER A 100 -20.36 -9.93 -2.52
C SER A 100 -21.81 -9.81 -2.05
N ASN A 101 -22.33 -8.59 -1.87
CA ASN A 101 -23.71 -8.36 -1.40
C ASN A 101 -24.68 -8.02 -2.54
N ASN A 102 -24.18 -7.66 -3.73
CA ASN A 102 -24.98 -7.20 -4.88
C ASN A 102 -24.91 -8.10 -6.12
N GLY A 103 -24.11 -9.18 -6.12
CA GLY A 103 -23.97 -10.05 -7.30
C GLY A 103 -25.30 -10.61 -7.81
N PHE A 104 -26.25 -10.91 -6.91
CA PHE A 104 -27.59 -11.37 -7.27
C PHE A 104 -28.50 -10.23 -7.75
N SER A 105 -28.37 -9.01 -7.19
CA SER A 105 -29.18 -7.86 -7.61
C SER A 105 -28.73 -7.32 -8.96
N ALA A 106 -27.43 -7.29 -9.23
CA ALA A 106 -26.87 -6.87 -10.52
C ALA A 106 -27.25 -7.84 -11.65
N TRP A 107 -27.27 -9.15 -11.37
CA TRP A 107 -27.77 -10.16 -12.31
C TRP A 107 -29.28 -10.03 -12.57
N LEU A 108 -30.08 -9.78 -11.53
CA LEU A 108 -31.51 -9.52 -11.68
C LEU A 108 -31.81 -8.23 -12.45
N GLU A 109 -31.00 -7.19 -12.25
CA GLU A 109 -31.12 -5.92 -12.95
C GLU A 109 -30.69 -6.04 -14.42
N TYR A 110 -29.64 -6.82 -14.71
CA TYR A 110 -29.24 -7.19 -16.07
C TYR A 110 -30.35 -7.96 -16.80
N LEU A 111 -30.98 -8.95 -16.15
CA LEU A 111 -32.09 -9.70 -16.74
C LEU A 111 -33.34 -8.82 -16.97
N LYS A 112 -33.59 -7.84 -16.09
CA LYS A 112 -34.73 -6.92 -16.26
C LYS A 112 -34.53 -5.94 -17.41
N ASN A 113 -33.31 -5.52 -17.73
CA ASN A 113 -33.10 -4.52 -18.78
C ASN A 113 -31.70 -4.60 -19.44
N PRO A 114 -31.43 -5.65 -20.23
CA PRO A 114 -30.10 -5.92 -20.77
C PRO A 114 -29.61 -4.83 -21.74
N MET A 115 -30.53 -4.22 -22.50
CA MET A 115 -30.23 -3.13 -23.45
C MET A 115 -29.74 -1.85 -22.76
N LYS A 116 -30.25 -1.55 -21.55
CA LYS A 116 -29.83 -0.35 -20.81
C LYS A 116 -28.39 -0.48 -20.34
N LEU A 117 -28.01 -1.64 -19.82
CA LEU A 117 -26.67 -1.93 -19.34
C LEU A 117 -25.62 -1.92 -20.47
N HIS A 118 -25.96 -2.47 -21.63
CA HIS A 118 -25.09 -2.38 -22.80
C HIS A 118 -24.90 -0.94 -23.29
N ARG A 119 -25.97 -0.12 -23.29
CA ARG A 119 -25.91 1.29 -23.67
C ARG A 119 -25.05 2.10 -22.70
N ASP A 120 -25.22 1.90 -21.40
CA ASP A 120 -24.47 2.63 -20.37
C ASP A 120 -22.98 2.22 -20.36
N TRP A 121 -22.68 0.93 -20.59
CA TRP A 121 -21.31 0.47 -20.79
C TRP A 121 -20.68 1.08 -22.04
N PHE A 122 -21.40 1.11 -23.16
CA PHE A 122 -20.92 1.70 -24.41
C PHE A 122 -20.62 3.20 -24.28
N ASN A 123 -21.52 3.95 -23.63
CA ASN A 123 -21.34 5.38 -23.43
C ASN A 123 -20.13 5.71 -22.54
N ASN A 124 -19.91 4.92 -21.48
CA ASN A 124 -18.76 5.10 -20.58
C ASN A 124 -17.42 4.65 -21.20
N PHE A 125 -17.44 3.85 -22.26
CA PHE A 125 -16.21 3.37 -22.92
C PHE A 125 -15.67 4.37 -23.97
N TYR A 126 -16.55 5.22 -24.51
CA TYR A 126 -16.23 6.20 -25.56
C TYR A 126 -16.13 7.65 -25.06
N GLN A 127 -16.35 7.88 -23.77
CA GLN A 127 -15.98 9.12 -23.06
C GLN A 127 -14.64 8.95 -22.36
#